data_AF-A0A1C4PNK2-F1
#
_entry.id   AF-A0A1C4PNK2-F1
#
_cell.length_a   1.000
_cell.length_b   1.000
_cell.length_c   1.000
_cell.angle_alpha   90.00
_cell.angle_beta   90.00
_cell.angle_gamma   90.00
#
_symmetry.space_group_name_H-M   'P 1'
#
loop_
_entity.id
_entity.type
_entity.pdbx_description
1 polymer ?
#
loop_
_entity_poly.entity_id
_entity_poly.type
_entity_poly.pdbx_seq_one_letter_code
_entity_poly.pdbx_strand_id
1 'polypeptide(L)'
;MPRQRNPWPTERVFTETTQVSDRYPCPCCGHRVLDDMPGSYEICPVCFWEDDGVQFRWPTTDCGANRVSLIEAQRNYQDFHACDQHGRKYVRPPAEDEPLDPAWRPIDLTRDSFEDWEAEDHAPWPDDRSALCWWLPTFWRRDHTAA
;
A
#
# COMPACT_ATOMS: atom_id res chain seq x y z
N MET A 1 -35.46 -5.42 -57.21
CA MET A 1 -35.72 -6.13 -55.94
C MET A 1 -34.39 -6.36 -55.24
N PRO A 2 -34.07 -5.67 -54.13
CA PRO A 2 -32.78 -5.83 -53.46
C PRO A 2 -32.84 -7.08 -52.55
N ARG A 3 -31.77 -7.89 -52.57
CA ARG A 3 -31.50 -8.84 -51.50
C ARG A 3 -30.68 -8.11 -50.43
N GLN A 4 -31.26 -8.00 -49.24
CA GLN A 4 -30.62 -7.50 -48.03
C GLN A 4 -29.39 -8.36 -47.70
N ARG A 5 -28.27 -7.72 -47.37
CA ARG A 5 -27.21 -8.27 -46.53
C ARG A 5 -26.66 -7.14 -45.66
N ASN A 6 -26.97 -7.20 -44.38
CA ASN A 6 -26.08 -6.78 -43.28
C ASN A 6 -25.70 -8.08 -42.53
N PRO A 7 -24.69 -8.14 -41.63
CA PRO A 7 -24.10 -7.02 -40.89
C PRO A 7 -22.58 -7.11 -40.60
N TRP A 8 -22.04 -6.03 -40.00
CA TRP A 8 -20.77 -5.87 -39.25
C TRP A 8 -19.48 -5.56 -40.03
N PRO A 9 -18.76 -4.48 -39.68
CA PRO A 9 -17.32 -4.48 -39.64
C PRO A 9 -16.82 -4.95 -38.26
N THR A 10 -15.85 -5.84 -38.36
CA THR A 10 -15.00 -6.44 -37.34
C THR A 10 -14.19 -5.39 -36.56
N GLU A 11 -13.80 -5.80 -35.35
CA GLU A 11 -12.71 -5.23 -34.53
C GLU A 11 -13.01 -3.92 -33.79
N ARG A 12 -13.64 -4.07 -32.61
CA ARG A 12 -13.30 -3.20 -31.48
C ARG A 12 -11.93 -3.62 -30.99
N VAL A 13 -10.93 -2.78 -31.24
CA VAL A 13 -9.68 -2.82 -30.47
C VAL A 13 -10.05 -2.42 -29.05
N PHE A 14 -10.15 -3.40 -28.15
CA PHE A 14 -10.24 -3.13 -26.72
C PHE A 14 -8.85 -2.65 -26.29
N THR A 15 -8.63 -1.34 -26.30
CA THR A 15 -7.57 -0.75 -25.49
C THR A 15 -8.02 -0.88 -24.04
N GLU A 16 -7.72 -2.02 -23.44
CA GLU A 16 -7.85 -2.27 -22.00
C GLU A 16 -6.89 -1.31 -21.31
N THR A 17 -7.41 -0.11 -21.05
CA THR A 17 -6.71 0.90 -20.29
C THR A 17 -7.00 0.52 -18.86
N THR A 18 -6.11 -0.25 -18.23
CA THR A 18 -6.13 -0.43 -16.78
C THR A 18 -6.22 0.95 -16.17
N GLN A 19 -7.39 1.31 -15.66
CA GLN A 19 -7.60 2.59 -14.99
C GLN A 19 -6.67 2.58 -13.78
N VAL A 20 -5.62 3.40 -13.84
CA VAL A 20 -4.74 3.58 -12.69
C VAL A 20 -5.55 4.38 -11.69
N SER A 21 -5.94 3.74 -10.59
CA SER A 21 -6.61 4.42 -9.49
C SER A 21 -5.71 5.54 -8.98
N ASP A 22 -6.21 6.78 -8.93
CA ASP A 22 -5.49 7.96 -8.42
C ASP A 22 -5.23 7.89 -6.91
N ARG A 23 -5.79 6.86 -6.23
CA ARG A 23 -5.58 6.58 -4.81
C ARG A 23 -4.20 5.99 -4.53
N TYR A 24 -3.68 6.25 -3.34
CA TYR A 24 -2.41 5.74 -2.86
C TYR A 24 -2.55 4.32 -2.28
N PRO A 25 -1.50 3.48 -2.38
CA PRO A 25 -1.51 2.16 -1.77
C PRO A 25 -1.47 2.25 -0.25
N CYS A 26 -2.33 1.47 0.41
CA CYS A 26 -2.19 1.24 1.84
C CYS A 26 -0.84 0.58 2.15
N PRO A 27 -0.05 1.10 3.11
CA PRO A 27 1.26 0.52 3.43
C PRO A 27 1.17 -0.91 3.97
N CYS A 28 0.03 -1.32 4.54
CA CYS A 28 -0.18 -2.67 5.05
C CYS A 28 -0.54 -3.69 3.95
N CYS A 29 -1.50 -3.38 3.06
CA CYS A 29 -2.03 -4.37 2.11
C CYS A 29 -1.71 -4.08 0.65
N GLY A 30 -1.16 -2.91 0.33
CA GLY A 30 -0.77 -2.50 -1.03
C GLY A 30 -1.91 -2.13 -1.97
N HIS A 31 -3.17 -2.31 -1.58
CA HIS A 31 -4.32 -1.90 -2.39
C HIS A 31 -4.44 -0.37 -2.43
N ARG A 32 -4.75 0.18 -3.61
CA ARG A 32 -4.97 1.62 -3.82
C ARG A 32 -6.32 2.05 -3.27
N VAL A 33 -6.32 2.50 -2.02
CA VAL A 33 -7.54 2.82 -1.25
C VAL A 33 -7.47 4.13 -0.47
N LEU A 34 -6.28 4.69 -0.28
CA LEU A 34 -6.08 5.93 0.48
C LEU A 34 -6.22 7.13 -0.46
N ASP A 35 -6.94 8.16 -0.01
CA ASP A 35 -7.11 9.38 -0.79
C ASP A 35 -5.83 10.25 -0.73
N ASP A 36 -5.04 10.15 0.35
CA ASP A 36 -3.79 10.88 0.55
C ASP A 36 -2.56 9.96 0.66
N MET A 37 -1.37 10.57 0.56
CA MET A 37 -0.08 9.87 0.70
C MET A 37 0.04 9.19 2.07
N PRO A 38 0.64 7.98 2.16
CA PRO A 38 0.82 7.27 3.42
C PRO A 38 1.33 8.14 4.58
N GLY A 39 0.73 7.92 5.75
CA GLY A 39 0.75 8.80 6.91
C GLY A 39 -0.42 9.79 6.95
N SER A 40 -1.58 9.44 6.38
CA SER A 40 -2.80 10.28 6.31
C SER A 40 -3.80 10.05 7.45
N TYR A 41 -3.59 9.04 8.30
CA TYR A 41 -4.51 8.57 9.36
C TYR A 41 -5.83 7.97 8.85
N GLU A 42 -5.95 7.73 7.55
CA GLU A 42 -7.08 7.01 6.98
C GLU A 42 -7.09 5.53 7.42
N ILE A 43 -8.28 4.98 7.65
CA ILE A 43 -8.43 3.55 7.96
C ILE A 43 -8.68 2.80 6.66
N CYS A 44 -7.77 1.89 6.30
CA CYS A 44 -7.90 1.06 5.12
C CYS A 44 -9.11 0.12 5.24
N PRO A 45 -10.12 0.18 4.35
CA PRO A 45 -11.29 -0.70 4.43
C PRO A 45 -10.98 -2.16 4.07
N VAL A 46 -9.84 -2.42 3.44
CA VAL A 46 -9.42 -3.76 2.98
C VAL A 46 -8.73 -4.55 4.08
N CYS A 47 -7.89 -3.90 4.90
CA CYS A 47 -7.13 -4.58 5.95
C CYS A 47 -7.34 -4.01 7.35
N PHE A 48 -8.05 -2.89 7.49
CA PHE A 48 -8.30 -2.19 8.75
C PHE A 48 -7.07 -1.55 9.42
N TRP A 49 -5.96 -1.38 8.68
CA TRP A 49 -4.82 -0.59 9.13
C TRP A 49 -5.18 0.90 9.18
N GLU A 50 -4.94 1.57 10.31
CA GLU A 50 -4.94 3.04 10.38
C GLU A 50 -3.59 3.55 9.88
N ASP A 51 -3.61 4.41 8.87
CA ASP A 51 -2.43 4.88 8.16
C ASP A 51 -1.61 5.91 8.96
N ASP A 52 -1.01 5.41 10.04
CA ASP A 52 -0.25 6.20 11.00
C ASP A 52 1.16 6.52 10.49
N GLY A 53 1.50 7.81 10.51
CA GLY A 53 2.79 8.31 10.01
C GLY A 53 3.99 7.82 10.83
N VAL A 54 3.83 7.58 12.14
CA VAL A 54 4.90 7.04 12.99
C VAL A 54 5.21 5.61 12.57
N GLN A 55 4.21 4.73 12.55
CA GLN A 55 4.39 3.34 12.15
C GLN A 55 4.74 3.19 10.65
N PHE A 56 4.44 4.19 9.82
CA PHE A 56 4.91 4.23 8.43
C PHE A 56 6.43 4.47 8.33
N ARG A 57 6.99 5.36 9.16
CA ARG A 57 8.44 5.65 9.19
C ARG A 57 9.24 4.60 9.96
N TRP A 58 8.68 4.09 11.05
CA TRP A 58 9.29 3.09 11.93
C TRP A 58 8.45 1.81 11.93
N PRO A 59 8.50 1.00 10.86
CA PRO A 59 7.54 -0.09 10.67
C PRO A 59 7.74 -1.30 11.59
N THR A 60 8.81 -1.31 12.38
CA THR A 60 9.08 -2.29 13.44
C THR A 60 8.40 -1.93 14.77
N THR A 61 7.98 -0.68 14.97
CA THR A 61 7.37 -0.22 16.22
C THR A 61 5.87 -0.53 16.27
N ASP A 62 5.41 -0.96 17.44
CA ASP A 62 3.98 -1.03 17.81
C ASP A 62 3.53 0.26 18.53
N CYS A 63 4.44 1.22 18.73
CA CYS A 63 4.12 2.53 19.27
C CYS A 63 3.44 3.39 18.18
N GLY A 64 2.11 3.38 18.14
CA GLY A 64 1.32 4.18 17.20
C GLY A 64 -0.18 3.99 17.38
N ALA A 65 -0.96 4.25 16.33
CA ALA A 65 -2.41 4.08 16.36
C ALA A 65 -2.83 2.60 16.38
N ASN A 66 -1.99 1.72 15.81
CA ASN A 66 -2.31 0.31 15.63
C ASN A 66 -1.73 -0.55 16.77
N ARG A 67 -2.39 -1.69 17.05
CA ARG A 67 -1.98 -2.63 18.12
C ARG A 67 -0.75 -3.47 17.81
N VAL A 68 -0.33 -3.48 16.55
CA VAL A 68 0.78 -4.27 16.03
C VAL A 68 1.64 -3.37 15.15
N SER A 69 2.89 -3.75 14.94
CA SER A 69 3.79 -3.06 14.01
C SER A 69 3.30 -3.20 12.56
N LEU A 70 3.75 -2.30 11.67
CA LEU A 70 3.39 -2.37 10.25
C LEU A 70 3.92 -3.66 9.58
N ILE A 71 5.10 -4.14 9.97
CA ILE A 71 5.65 -5.41 9.48
C ILE A 71 4.75 -6.59 9.91
N GLU A 72 4.30 -6.59 11.16
CA GLU A 72 3.37 -7.61 11.64
C GLU A 72 2.02 -7.51 10.94
N ALA A 73 1.51 -6.30 10.71
CA ALA A 73 0.27 -6.07 9.98
C ALA A 73 0.32 -6.59 8.54
N GLN A 74 1.44 -6.40 7.83
CA GLN A 74 1.65 -6.96 6.49
C GLN A 74 1.60 -8.49 6.48
N ARG A 75 2.22 -9.14 7.47
CA ARG A 75 2.18 -10.60 7.63
C ARG A 75 0.76 -11.08 7.94
N ASN A 76 0.10 -10.41 8.88
CA ASN A 76 -1.29 -10.68 9.27
C ASN A 76 -2.24 -10.58 8.07
N TYR A 77 -2.06 -9.58 7.20
CA TYR A 77 -2.87 -9.44 5.99
C TYR A 77 -2.66 -10.60 5.01
N GLN A 78 -1.42 -11.08 4.85
CA GLN A 78 -1.12 -12.25 4.02
C GLN A 78 -1.74 -13.53 4.59
N ASP A 79 -1.76 -13.67 5.92
CA ASP A 79 -2.26 -14.87 6.59
C ASP A 79 -3.79 -14.91 6.69
N PHE A 80 -4.43 -13.77 6.95
CA PHE A 80 -5.87 -13.73 7.24
C PHE A 80 -6.62 -12.48 6.79
N HIS A 81 -6.04 -11.67 5.90
CA HIS A 81 -6.69 -10.52 5.25
C HIS A 81 -7.15 -9.40 6.20
N ALA A 82 -6.47 -9.21 7.32
CA ALA A 82 -6.60 -8.03 8.19
C ALA A 82 -5.27 -7.68 8.85
N CYS A 83 -5.09 -6.44 9.29
CA CYS A 83 -3.88 -5.96 9.94
C CYS A 83 -3.67 -6.59 11.33
N ASP A 84 -4.76 -6.95 12.01
CA ASP A 84 -4.73 -7.71 13.27
C ASP A 84 -6.01 -8.55 13.43
N GLN A 85 -6.05 -9.37 14.48
CA GLN A 85 -7.22 -10.22 14.76
C GLN A 85 -8.49 -9.42 15.06
N HIS A 86 -8.37 -8.20 15.59
CA HIS A 86 -9.51 -7.35 15.94
C HIS A 86 -10.17 -6.75 14.69
N GLY A 87 -9.37 -6.37 13.69
CA GLY A 87 -9.76 -5.76 12.44
C GLY A 87 -10.56 -6.68 11.53
N ARG A 88 -10.45 -8.01 11.70
CA ARG A 88 -11.13 -9.02 10.87
C ARG A 88 -12.63 -8.84 10.73
N LYS A 89 -13.30 -8.22 11.71
CA LYS A 89 -14.75 -7.95 11.67
C LYS A 89 -15.12 -6.65 10.93
N TYR A 90 -14.14 -5.85 10.52
CA TYR A 90 -14.33 -4.55 9.87
C TYR A 90 -13.78 -4.50 8.44
N VAL A 91 -13.11 -5.56 7.99
CA VAL A 91 -12.55 -5.65 6.63
C VAL A 91 -13.60 -6.05 5.59
N ARG A 92 -13.33 -5.66 4.35
CA ARG A 92 -13.99 -6.20 3.15
C ARG A 92 -12.95 -6.60 2.10
N PRO A 93 -13.30 -7.47 1.13
CA PRO A 93 -12.46 -7.64 -0.05
C PRO A 93 -12.20 -6.30 -0.78
N PRO A 94 -11.05 -6.15 -1.44
CA PRO A 94 -10.80 -5.01 -2.33
C PRO A 94 -11.82 -4.98 -3.47
N ALA A 95 -12.25 -3.79 -3.88
CA ALA A 95 -13.10 -3.60 -5.04
C ALA A 95 -12.29 -3.72 -6.35
N GLU A 96 -12.97 -3.84 -7.50
CA GLU A 96 -12.32 -3.95 -8.82
C GLU A 96 -11.45 -2.72 -9.14
N ASP A 97 -11.83 -1.54 -8.65
CA ASP A 97 -11.12 -0.26 -8.81
C ASP A 97 -10.11 0.04 -7.69
N GLU A 98 -9.85 -0.94 -6.82
CA GLU A 98 -8.84 -0.90 -5.75
C GLU A 98 -7.73 -1.93 -6.00
N PRO A 99 -7.05 -1.88 -7.16
CA PRO A 99 -6.02 -2.84 -7.48
C PRO A 99 -4.84 -2.73 -6.50
N LEU A 100 -4.08 -3.82 -6.39
CA LEU A 100 -2.76 -3.77 -5.77
C LEU A 100 -1.87 -2.84 -6.58
N ASP A 101 -1.14 -1.95 -5.90
CA ASP A 101 -0.13 -1.15 -6.57
C ASP A 101 0.99 -2.04 -7.11
N PRO A 102 1.36 -1.91 -8.40
CA PRO A 102 2.32 -2.81 -9.03
C PRO A 102 3.77 -2.64 -8.53
N ALA A 103 4.10 -1.49 -7.93
CA ALA A 103 5.39 -1.28 -7.28
C ALA A 103 5.38 -1.75 -5.83
N TRP A 104 4.22 -1.74 -5.15
CA TRP A 104 4.11 -2.13 -3.75
C TRP A 104 4.58 -3.56 -3.51
N ARG A 105 5.32 -3.74 -2.42
CA ARG A 105 5.77 -5.03 -1.93
C ARG A 105 5.81 -5.01 -0.40
N PRO A 106 5.70 -6.18 0.25
CA PRO A 106 5.97 -6.29 1.68
C PRO A 106 7.37 -5.80 2.04
N ILE A 107 7.52 -5.35 3.28
CA ILE A 107 8.80 -5.02 3.87
C ILE A 107 9.66 -6.26 3.95
N ASP A 108 10.90 -6.13 3.50
CA ASP A 108 11.91 -7.17 3.58
C ASP A 108 13.14 -6.58 4.28
N LEU A 109 13.30 -6.93 5.55
CA LEU A 109 14.38 -6.43 6.39
C LEU A 109 15.78 -6.87 5.91
N THR A 110 15.90 -7.76 4.92
CA THR A 110 17.21 -8.07 4.31
C THR A 110 17.65 -7.03 3.28
N ARG A 111 16.72 -6.17 2.82
CA ARG A 111 16.95 -5.14 1.80
C ARG A 111 16.49 -3.75 2.20
N ASP A 112 15.57 -3.63 3.16
CA ASP A 112 14.98 -2.38 3.61
C ASP A 112 15.58 -2.00 4.96
N SER A 113 16.25 -0.86 5.02
CA SER A 113 16.80 -0.31 6.27
C SER A 113 15.86 0.77 6.82
N PHE A 114 15.39 0.59 8.04
CA PHE A 114 14.55 1.55 8.77
C PHE A 114 15.31 2.10 9.96
N GLU A 115 14.94 3.31 10.38
CA GLU A 115 15.48 3.86 11.64
C GLU A 115 14.96 3.03 12.80
N ASP A 116 15.75 2.99 13.87
CA ASP A 116 15.27 2.50 15.16
C ASP A 116 14.43 3.61 15.79
N TRP A 117 13.24 3.28 16.30
CA TRP A 117 12.35 4.23 16.99
C TRP A 117 12.94 4.69 18.32
N GLU A 118 13.76 3.86 18.97
CA GLU A 118 14.35 4.16 20.27
C GLU A 118 15.69 4.91 20.19
N ALA A 119 16.21 5.13 18.98
CA ALA A 119 17.46 5.87 18.79
C ALA A 119 17.31 7.35 19.17
N GLU A 120 18.36 7.93 19.76
CA GLU A 120 18.34 9.35 20.19
C GLU A 120 18.45 10.33 19.00
N ASP A 121 19.06 9.90 17.89
CA ASP A 121 19.32 10.72 16.71
C ASP A 121 18.56 10.19 15.48
N HIS A 122 17.40 10.79 15.18
CA HIS A 122 16.68 10.55 13.93
C HIS A 122 16.96 11.63 12.88
N ALA A 123 16.93 11.25 11.61
CA ALA A 123 16.96 12.20 10.51
C ALA A 123 15.76 13.18 10.59
N PRO A 124 15.83 14.38 10.01
CA PRO A 124 14.64 15.21 9.85
C PRO A 124 13.58 14.48 9.00
N TRP A 125 12.31 14.83 9.17
CA TRP A 125 11.26 14.36 8.26
C TRP A 125 11.54 14.86 6.84
N PRO A 126 11.36 14.02 5.80
CA PRO A 126 11.52 14.47 4.43
C PRO A 126 10.38 15.41 4.03
N ASP A 127 10.69 16.43 3.23
CA ASP A 127 9.67 17.35 2.67
C ASP A 127 8.70 16.58 1.75
N ASP A 128 9.22 15.63 0.97
CA ASP A 128 8.43 14.69 0.18
C ASP A 128 8.28 13.36 0.93
N ARG A 129 7.07 13.11 1.43
CA ARG A 129 6.74 11.86 2.14
C ARG A 129 6.89 10.61 1.28
N SER A 130 6.87 10.73 -0.05
CA SER A 130 7.11 9.59 -0.95
C SER A 130 8.49 8.96 -0.75
N ALA A 131 9.44 9.71 -0.16
CA ALA A 131 10.76 9.22 0.22
C ALA A 131 10.73 8.11 1.28
N LEU A 132 9.63 7.98 2.05
CA LEU A 132 9.43 6.92 3.04
C LEU A 132 8.87 5.62 2.43
N CYS A 133 8.37 5.65 1.20
CA CYS A 133 7.80 4.48 0.54
C CYS A 133 8.89 3.46 0.17
N TRP A 134 9.12 2.43 1.00
CA TRP A 134 10.16 1.41 0.81
C TRP A 134 10.02 0.61 -0.50
N TRP A 135 8.82 0.55 -1.05
CA TRP A 135 8.55 -0.11 -2.33
C TRP A 135 9.00 0.72 -3.54
N LEU A 136 9.26 2.02 -3.38
CA LEU A 136 9.69 2.90 -4.46
C LEU A 136 11.21 2.91 -4.69
N PRO A 137 11.67 3.24 -5.91
CA PRO A 137 13.08 3.45 -6.19
C PRO A 137 13.76 4.55 -5.37
N THR A 138 12.98 5.53 -4.95
CA THR A 138 13.38 6.75 -4.25
C THR A 138 13.38 6.60 -2.74
N PHE A 139 13.18 5.39 -2.20
CA PHE A 139 13.22 5.16 -0.76
C PHE A 139 14.53 5.65 -0.16
N TRP A 140 14.42 6.63 0.75
CA TRP A 140 15.55 7.42 1.26
C TRP A 140 16.63 6.62 1.98
N ARG A 141 16.33 5.41 2.45
CA ARG A 141 17.26 4.54 3.16
C ARG A 141 17.61 3.26 2.39
N ARG A 142 17.34 3.22 1.09
CA ARG A 142 17.62 2.08 0.21
C ARG A 142 19.10 1.65 0.22
N ASP A 143 20.03 2.60 0.31
CA ASP A 143 21.46 2.31 0.24
C ASP A 143 22.11 2.10 1.61
N HIS A 144 21.33 2.13 2.69
CA HIS A 144 21.84 1.81 4.03
C HIS A 144 21.84 0.30 4.23
N THR A 145 22.90 -0.21 4.84
CA THR A 145 22.91 -1.61 5.28
C THR A 145 21.74 -1.87 6.22
N ALA A 146 21.02 -2.97 6.00
CA ALA A 146 20.07 -3.48 6.97
C ALA A 146 20.82 -3.78 8.28
N ALA A 147 20.29 -3.27 9.40
CA ALA A 147 20.85 -3.50 10.74
C ALA A 147 20.40 -4.85 11.29
#